data_AF-A0A1D8UVJ5-F1
#
_entry.id   AF-A0A1D8UVJ5-F1
#
_cell.length_a   1.000
_cell.length_b   1.000
_cell.length_c   1.000
_cell.angle_alpha   90.00
_cell.angle_beta   90.00
_cell.angle_gamma   90.00
#
_symmetry.space_group_name_H-M   'P 1'
#
loop_
_entity.id
_entity.type
_entity.pdbx_description
1 polymer ?
#
loop_
_entity_poly.entity_id
_entity_poly.type
_entity_poly.pdbx_seq_one_letter_code
_entity_poly.pdbx_strand_id
1 'polypeptide(L)'
;MKVIDLGQEALQAQGQVMQRMALRIGRRVAYFVVAAIFGLFALVSVHGVMWAFALDVFHFSALGSAFFVLGVDLLFVVIFGLLGLRRVADPVEFEARVRRDRKFIEFKQAIAISTLTGILLGPIGRFTGRRAASGLRNIFMRK
;
A
#
# COMPACT_ATOMS: atom_id res chain seq x y z
N MET A 1 34.13 -12.31 0.67
CA MET A 1 32.77 -12.69 0.21
C MET A 1 32.58 -12.08 -1.17
N LYS A 2 32.11 -12.84 -2.16
CA LYS A 2 31.95 -12.28 -3.51
C LYS A 2 30.72 -11.35 -3.48
N VAL A 3 30.76 -10.27 -4.26
CA VAL A 3 29.67 -9.27 -4.34
C VAL A 3 28.31 -9.91 -4.66
N ILE A 4 28.32 -11.03 -5.38
CA ILE A 4 27.14 -11.81 -5.74
C ILE A 4 26.50 -12.47 -4.50
N ASP A 5 27.31 -13.00 -3.58
CA ASP A 5 26.82 -13.69 -2.36
C ASP A 5 26.11 -12.69 -1.44
N LEU A 6 26.68 -11.49 -1.29
CA LEU A 6 26.10 -10.37 -0.52
C LEU A 6 24.74 -9.92 -1.09
N GLY A 7 24.63 -9.84 -2.42
CA GLY A 7 23.38 -9.49 -3.09
C GLY A 7 22.30 -10.55 -2.90
N GLN A 8 22.67 -11.83 -2.95
CA GLN A 8 21.75 -12.95 -2.74
C GLN A 8 21.25 -13.00 -1.30
N GLU A 9 22.12 -12.82 -0.31
CA GLU A 9 21.74 -12.75 1.11
C GLU A 9 20.82 -11.56 1.39
N ALA A 10 21.11 -10.39 0.83
CA ALA A 10 20.27 -9.20 0.98
C ALA A 10 18.87 -9.39 0.40
N LEU A 11 18.76 -10.01 -0.79
CA LEU A 11 17.48 -10.32 -1.42
C LEU A 11 16.68 -11.37 -0.64
N GLN A 12 17.35 -12.40 -0.11
CA GLN A 12 16.70 -13.41 0.75
C GLN A 12 16.15 -12.79 2.04
N ALA A 13 16.94 -11.92 2.69
CA ALA A 13 16.50 -11.20 3.88
C ALA A 13 15.29 -10.29 3.59
N GLN A 14 15.29 -9.56 2.47
CA GLN A 14 14.12 -8.78 2.05
C GLN A 14 12.89 -9.65 1.78
N GLY A 15 13.06 -10.81 1.13
CA GLY A 15 11.97 -11.76 0.89
C GLY A 15 11.33 -12.25 2.19
N GLN A 16 12.16 -12.59 3.18
CA GLN A 16 11.69 -13.01 4.51
C GLN A 16 10.92 -11.90 5.23
N VAL A 17 11.42 -10.65 5.19
CA VAL A 17 10.72 -9.49 5.76
C VAL A 17 9.37 -9.29 5.10
N MET A 18 9.31 -9.34 3.76
CA MET A 18 8.08 -9.16 3.01
C MET A 18 7.06 -10.27 3.31
N GLN A 19 7.50 -11.53 3.42
CA GLN A 19 6.65 -12.66 3.79
C GLN A 19 6.06 -12.48 5.21
N ARG A 20 6.88 -12.09 6.19
CA ARG A 20 6.43 -11.84 7.56
C ARG A 20 5.43 -10.69 7.64
N MET A 21 5.64 -9.63 6.86
CA MET A 21 4.69 -8.51 6.73
C MET A 21 3.37 -8.98 6.09
N ALA A 22 3.43 -9.73 5.00
CA ALA A 22 2.25 -10.27 4.33
C ALA A 22 1.41 -11.14 5.27
N LEU A 23 2.03 -12.02 6.05
CA LEU A 23 1.33 -12.84 7.04
C LEU A 23 0.68 -12.01 8.16
N ARG A 24 1.34 -10.93 8.60
CA ARG A 24 0.78 -10.03 9.61
C ARG A 24 -0.45 -9.31 9.08
N ILE A 25 -0.36 -8.77 7.87
CA ILE A 25 -1.47 -8.07 7.20
C ILE A 25 -2.61 -9.07 6.95
N GLY A 26 -2.31 -10.26 6.41
CA GLY A 26 -3.30 -11.30 6.15
C GLY A 26 -4.08 -11.71 7.39
N ARG A 27 -3.41 -11.97 8.52
CA ARG A 27 -4.09 -12.26 9.79
C ARG A 27 -4.95 -11.10 10.27
N ARG A 28 -4.44 -9.86 10.18
CA ARG A 28 -5.19 -8.67 10.60
C ARG A 28 -6.47 -8.51 9.78
N VAL A 29 -6.39 -8.69 8.46
CA VAL A 29 -7.54 -8.67 7.57
C VAL A 29 -8.53 -9.77 7.92
N ALA A 30 -8.07 -11.01 8.12
CA ALA A 30 -8.94 -12.12 8.51
C ALA A 30 -9.71 -11.83 9.81
N TYR A 31 -9.04 -11.32 10.84
CA TYR A 31 -9.70 -10.94 12.09
C TYR A 31 -10.70 -9.79 11.90
N PHE A 32 -10.37 -8.78 11.07
CA PHE A 32 -11.33 -7.71 10.76
C PHE A 32 -12.55 -8.20 10.01
N VAL A 33 -12.40 -9.16 9.09
CA VAL A 33 -13.53 -9.78 8.39
C VAL A 33 -14.46 -10.49 9.39
N VAL A 34 -13.90 -11.31 10.27
CA VAL A 34 -14.68 -11.98 11.31
C VAL A 34 -15.37 -10.95 12.22
N ALA A 35 -14.64 -9.93 12.68
CA ALA A 35 -15.19 -8.86 13.50
C ALA A 35 -16.32 -8.10 12.80
N ALA A 36 -16.22 -7.85 11.49
CA ALA A 36 -17.26 -7.19 10.72
C ALA A 36 -18.54 -8.04 10.62
N ILE A 37 -18.40 -9.35 10.39
CA ILE A 37 -19.54 -10.27 10.33
C ILE A 37 -20.26 -10.34 11.68
N PHE A 38 -19.52 -10.59 12.76
CA PHE A 38 -20.11 -10.65 14.11
C PHE A 38 -20.64 -9.29 14.57
N GLY A 39 -19.97 -8.20 14.20
CA GLY A 39 -20.43 -6.84 14.46
C GLY A 39 -21.76 -6.53 13.78
N LEU A 40 -21.96 -7.00 12.54
CA LEU A 40 -23.23 -6.86 11.83
C LEU A 40 -24.35 -7.61 12.54
N PHE A 41 -24.12 -8.87 12.91
CA PHE A 41 -25.11 -9.64 13.69
C PHE A 41 -25.42 -8.97 15.04
N ALA A 42 -24.40 -8.51 15.75
CA ALA A 42 -24.58 -7.79 17.01
C ALA A 42 -25.42 -6.53 16.83
N LEU A 43 -25.21 -5.76 15.75
CA LEU A 43 -25.97 -4.54 15.46
C LEU A 43 -27.45 -4.83 15.21
N VAL A 44 -27.77 -5.91 14.47
CA VAL A 44 -29.14 -6.38 14.27
C VAL A 44 -29.77 -6.85 15.60
N SER A 45 -29.03 -7.62 16.41
CA SER A 45 -29.51 -8.05 17.72
C SER A 45 -29.76 -6.87 18.66
N VAL A 46 -28.90 -5.85 18.64
CA VAL A 46 -29.08 -4.62 19.43
C VAL A 46 -30.37 -3.89 19.03
N HIS A 47 -30.74 -3.83 17.75
CA HIS A 47 -32.03 -3.25 17.34
C HIS A 47 -33.21 -4.00 17.97
N GLY A 48 -33.17 -5.33 17.93
CA GLY A 48 -34.20 -6.16 18.56
C GLY A 48 -34.28 -5.93 20.07
N VAL A 49 -33.13 -5.88 20.75
CA VAL A 49 -33.05 -5.60 22.19
C VAL A 49 -33.55 -4.20 22.51
N MET A 50 -33.22 -3.19 21.70
CA MET A 50 -33.69 -1.81 21.91
C MET A 50 -35.21 -1.70 21.72
N TRP A 51 -35.77 -2.40 20.74
CA TRP A 51 -37.20 -2.45 20.53
C TRP A 51 -37.91 -3.12 21.72
N ALA A 52 -37.41 -4.28 22.18
CA ALA A 52 -37.92 -4.97 23.36
C ALA A 52 -37.79 -4.11 24.62
N PHE A 53 -36.66 -3.44 24.82
CA PHE A 53 -36.44 -2.53 25.94
C PHE A 53 -37.43 -1.37 25.93
N ALA A 54 -37.70 -0.77 24.78
CA ALA A 54 -38.70 0.29 24.66
C ALA A 54 -40.12 -0.21 24.95
N LEU A 55 -40.45 -1.44 24.54
CA LEU A 55 -41.73 -2.08 24.87
C LEU A 55 -41.85 -2.39 26.36
N ASP A 56 -40.89 -3.12 26.91
CA ASP A 56 -41.02 -3.75 28.24
C ASP A 56 -40.64 -2.81 29.38
N VAL A 57 -39.68 -1.90 29.17
CA VAL A 57 -39.18 -1.00 30.21
C VAL A 57 -39.82 0.37 30.10
N PHE A 58 -39.88 0.95 28.90
CA PHE A 58 -40.52 2.25 28.69
C PHE A 58 -42.04 2.17 28.46
N HIS A 59 -42.61 0.96 28.37
CA HIS A 59 -44.04 0.73 28.21
C HIS A 59 -44.60 1.44 26.96
N PHE A 60 -43.78 1.61 25.93
CA PHE A 60 -44.21 2.22 24.68
C PHE A 60 -45.11 1.26 23.90
N SER A 61 -45.97 1.82 23.05
CA SER A 61 -46.70 1.01 22.06
C SER A 61 -45.74 0.43 21.04
N ALA A 62 -46.14 -0.63 20.33
CA ALA A 62 -45.33 -1.23 19.25
C ALA A 62 -44.83 -0.19 18.23
N LEU A 63 -45.68 0.78 17.88
CA LEU A 63 -45.34 1.88 17.00
C LEU A 63 -44.36 2.87 17.66
N GLY A 64 -44.58 3.21 18.93
CA GLY A 64 -43.69 4.11 19.69
C GLY A 64 -42.28 3.53 19.83
N SER A 65 -42.16 2.23 20.11
CA SER A 65 -40.88 1.53 20.19
C SER A 65 -40.17 1.49 18.84
N ALA A 66 -40.89 1.31 17.72
CA ALA A 66 -40.31 1.37 16.39
C ALA A 66 -39.76 2.78 16.06
N PHE A 67 -40.51 3.84 16.39
CA PHE A 67 -40.03 5.21 16.24
C PHE A 67 -38.83 5.54 17.14
N PHE A 68 -38.78 4.97 18.34
CA PHE A 68 -37.64 5.13 19.24
C PHE A 68 -36.35 4.55 18.64
N VAL A 69 -36.40 3.30 18.16
CA VAL A 69 -35.25 2.66 17.49
C VAL A 69 -34.85 3.46 16.25
N LEU A 70 -35.81 3.82 15.39
CA LEU A 70 -35.56 4.63 14.20
C LEU A 70 -34.91 5.98 14.53
N GLY A 71 -35.34 6.63 15.61
CA GLY A 71 -34.76 7.90 16.07
C GLY A 71 -33.30 7.75 16.47
N VAL A 72 -32.95 6.66 17.16
CA VAL A 72 -31.56 6.36 17.51
C VAL A 72 -30.73 6.04 16.27
N ASP A 73 -31.29 5.31 15.30
CA ASP A 73 -30.59 5.01 14.05
C ASP A 73 -30.31 6.28 13.25
N LEU A 74 -31.30 7.17 13.12
CA LEU A 74 -31.13 8.47 12.47
C LEU A 74 -30.06 9.31 13.16
N LEU A 75 -29.99 9.30 14.50
CA LEU A 75 -28.94 9.99 15.24
C LEU A 75 -27.55 9.45 14.85
N PHE A 76 -27.37 8.12 14.82
CA PHE A 76 -26.11 7.51 14.42
C PHE A 76 -25.77 7.79 12.95
N VAL A 77 -26.76 7.75 12.04
CA VAL A 77 -26.58 8.10 10.63
C VAL A 77 -26.09 9.53 10.48
N VAL A 78 -26.66 10.48 11.22
CA VAL A 78 -26.22 11.89 11.19
C VAL A 78 -24.80 12.02 11.74
N ILE A 79 -24.50 11.44 12.91
CA ILE A 79 -23.18 11.54 13.53
C ILE A 79 -22.10 10.93 12.63
N PHE A 80 -22.29 9.68 12.19
CA PHE A 80 -21.30 8.99 11.36
C PHE A 80 -21.26 9.55 9.94
N GLY A 81 -22.37 10.03 9.40
CA GLY A 81 -22.41 10.76 8.13
C GLY A 81 -21.57 12.02 8.19
N LEU A 82 -21.72 12.84 9.23
CA LEU A 82 -20.90 14.04 9.42
C LEU A 82 -19.42 13.69 9.64
N LEU A 83 -19.11 12.65 10.41
CA LEU A 83 -17.73 12.19 10.60
C LEU A 83 -17.11 11.66 9.30
N GLY A 84 -17.87 10.92 8.49
CA GLY A 84 -17.41 10.37 7.22
C GLY A 84 -17.20 11.44 6.14
N LEU A 85 -17.96 12.53 6.19
CA LEU A 85 -17.79 13.68 5.30
C LEU A 85 -16.54 14.52 5.63
N ARG A 86 -15.94 14.35 6.82
CA ARG A 86 -14.70 15.04 7.18
C ARG A 86 -13.54 14.52 6.33
N ARG A 87 -13.23 15.25 5.25
CA ARG A 87 -11.99 15.11 4.50
C ARG A 87 -10.84 15.77 5.26
N VAL A 88 -10.40 15.14 6.34
CA VAL A 88 -9.10 15.48 6.92
C VAL A 88 -8.05 14.87 6.00
N ALA A 89 -7.30 15.70 5.27
CA ALA A 89 -6.18 15.22 4.49
C ALA A 89 -5.17 14.58 5.46
N ASP A 90 -5.02 13.27 5.38
CA ASP A 90 -4.07 12.56 6.23
C ASP A 90 -2.66 13.04 5.81
N PRO A 91 -1.88 13.67 6.73
CA PRO A 91 -0.52 14.09 6.40
C PRO A 91 0.32 12.92 5.89
N VAL A 92 0.05 11.69 6.34
CA VAL A 92 0.71 10.48 5.86
C VAL A 92 0.35 10.19 4.41
N GLU A 93 -0.90 10.37 4.01
CA GLU A 93 -1.35 10.16 2.64
C GLU A 93 -0.72 11.18 1.69
N PHE A 94 -0.65 12.44 2.11
CA PHE A 94 0.02 13.49 1.34
C PHE A 94 1.52 13.22 1.20
N GLU A 95 2.20 12.92 2.30
CA GLU A 95 3.63 12.57 2.29
C GLU A 95 3.91 11.32 1.44
N ALA A 96 3.04 10.31 1.51
CA ALA A 96 3.16 9.10 0.70
C ALA A 96 3.03 9.41 -0.80
N ARG A 97 2.07 10.26 -1.19
CA ARG A 97 1.92 10.71 -2.59
C ARG A 97 3.16 11.48 -3.06
N VAL A 98 3.63 12.46 -2.27
CA VAL A 98 4.81 13.25 -2.61
C VAL A 98 6.06 12.36 -2.72
N ARG A 99 6.25 11.44 -1.79
CA ARG A 99 7.40 10.50 -1.81
C ARG A 99 7.35 9.58 -3.02
N ARG A 100 6.18 9.03 -3.34
CA ARG A 100 5.97 8.19 -4.54
C ARG A 100 6.32 8.98 -5.80
N ASP A 101 5.80 10.19 -5.94
CA ASP A 101 5.98 10.99 -7.14
C ASP A 101 7.45 11.40 -7.31
N ARG A 102 8.14 11.78 -6.22
CA ARG A 102 9.60 12.02 -6.22
C ARG A 102 10.38 10.78 -6.64
N LYS A 103 10.09 9.61 -6.06
CA LYS A 103 10.78 8.35 -6.40
C LYS A 103 10.54 7.93 -7.84
N PHE A 104 9.37 8.19 -8.39
CA PHE A 104 9.07 7.91 -9.79
C PHE A 104 9.83 8.82 -10.74
N ILE A 105 10.01 10.09 -10.38
CA ILE A 105 10.86 11.04 -11.12
C ILE A 105 12.32 10.61 -11.07
N GLU A 106 12.85 10.29 -9.88
CA GLU A 106 14.22 9.78 -9.70
C GLU A 106 14.46 8.51 -10.54
N PHE A 107 13.50 7.58 -10.55
CA PHE A 107 13.58 6.36 -11.35
C PHE A 107 13.66 6.65 -12.85
N LYS A 108 12.79 7.53 -13.36
CA LYS A 108 12.84 7.98 -14.76
C LYS A 108 14.17 8.63 -15.10
N GLN A 109 14.72 9.46 -14.21
CA GLN A 109 16.03 10.08 -14.38
C GLN A 109 17.16 9.04 -14.39
N ALA A 110 17.13 8.05 -13.51
CA ALA A 110 18.12 6.97 -13.47
C ALA A 110 18.09 6.15 -14.77
N ILE A 111 16.90 5.84 -15.30
CA ILE A 111 16.75 5.18 -16.61
C ILE A 111 17.29 6.08 -17.73
N ALA A 112 16.96 7.37 -17.72
CA ALA A 112 17.42 8.31 -18.75
C ALA A 112 18.95 8.43 -18.76
N ILE A 113 19.58 8.56 -17.58
CA ILE A 113 21.03 8.59 -17.44
C ILE A 113 21.64 7.26 -17.87
N SER A 114 21.12 6.12 -17.41
CA SER A 114 21.61 4.79 -17.84
C SER A 114 21.52 4.60 -19.36
N THR A 115 20.43 5.07 -19.97
CA THR A 115 20.23 5.04 -21.43
C THR A 115 21.21 5.96 -22.14
N LEU A 116 21.38 7.21 -21.67
CA LEU A 116 22.34 8.17 -22.23
C LEU A 116 23.78 7.69 -22.07
N THR A 117 24.15 7.13 -20.93
CA THR A 117 25.45 6.51 -20.69
C THR A 117 25.66 5.31 -21.61
N GLY A 118 24.63 4.48 -21.82
CA GLY A 118 24.66 3.39 -22.80
C GLY A 118 24.81 3.88 -24.25
N ILE A 119 24.16 4.99 -24.61
CA ILE A 119 24.24 5.63 -25.93
C ILE A 119 25.57 6.37 -26.12
N LEU A 120 26.19 6.92 -25.06
CA LEU A 120 27.50 7.58 -25.15
C LEU A 120 28.63 6.56 -25.16
N LEU A 121 28.60 5.58 -24.25
CA LEU A 121 29.61 4.53 -24.16
C LEU A 121 29.46 3.46 -25.26
N GLY A 122 28.28 3.31 -25.87
CA GLY A 122 28.04 2.33 -26.93
C GLY A 122 28.84 2.60 -28.22
N PRO A 123 28.65 3.75 -28.90
CA PRO A 123 29.41 4.14 -30.08
C PRO A 123 30.86 4.47 -29.71
N ILE A 124 31.11 5.27 -28.67
CA ILE A 124 32.48 5.67 -28.28
C ILE A 124 33.28 4.45 -27.80
N GLY A 125 32.67 3.53 -27.06
CA GLY A 125 33.31 2.28 -26.65
C GLY A 125 33.61 1.34 -27.84
N ARG A 126 32.72 1.25 -28.83
CA ARG A 126 32.98 0.48 -30.07
C ARG A 126 34.06 1.11 -30.94
N PHE A 127 34.09 2.44 -31.07
CA PHE A 127 35.11 3.15 -31.84
C PHE A 127 36.48 3.13 -31.16
N THR A 128 36.54 3.42 -29.86
CA THR A 128 37.77 3.39 -29.07
C THR A 128 38.32 1.96 -28.94
N GLY A 129 37.45 0.96 -28.74
CA GLY A 129 37.82 -0.45 -28.71
C GLY A 129 38.40 -0.94 -30.05
N ARG A 130 37.81 -0.55 -31.19
CA ARG A 130 38.36 -0.87 -32.52
C ARG A 130 39.71 -0.21 -32.78
N ARG A 131 39.90 1.03 -32.31
CA ARG A 131 41.16 1.78 -32.49
C ARG A 131 42.28 1.26 -31.59
N ALA A 132 41.94 0.84 -30.37
CA ALA A 132 42.88 0.16 -29.47
C ALA A 132 43.26 -1.24 -30.00
N ALA A 133 42.29 -1.99 -30.51
CA ALA A 133 42.53 -3.31 -31.10
C ALA A 133 43.38 -3.24 -32.38
N SER A 134 43.17 -2.23 -33.24
CA SER A 134 44.01 -2.03 -34.43
C SER A 134 45.42 -1.54 -34.08
N GLY A 135 45.57 -0.69 -33.05
CA GLY A 135 46.87 -0.29 -32.51
C GLY A 135 47.66 -1.47 -31.93
N LEU A 136 47.02 -2.31 -31.12
CA LEU A 136 47.63 -3.53 -30.57
C LEU A 136 48.00 -4.53 -31.67
N ARG A 137 47.14 -4.70 -32.69
CA ARG A 137 47.41 -5.59 -33.82
C ARG A 137 48.60 -5.12 -34.67
N ASN A 138 48.77 -3.81 -34.86
CA ASN A 138 49.93 -3.27 -35.58
C ASN A 138 51.24 -3.40 -34.81
N ILE A 139 51.21 -3.39 -33.48
CA ILE A 139 52.40 -3.64 -32.64
C ILE A 139 52.77 -5.13 -32.68
N PHE A 140 51.79 -6.03 -32.72
CA PHE A 140 52.04 -7.48 -32.77
C PHE A 140 52.36 -8.04 -34.17
N MET A 141 51.94 -7.37 -35.25
CA MET A 141 52.18 -7.83 -36.64
C MET A 141 53.36 -7.16 -37.34
N ARG A 142 54.09 -6.25 -36.67
CA ARG A 142 55.38 -5.75 -37.17
C ARG A 142 56.48 -6.78 -36.87
N LYS A 143 56.66 -7.73 -37.78
CA LYS A 143 57.89 -8.52 -37.94
C LYS A 143 58.39 -8.28 -39.36
#